data_AF-A0A966J1G2-F1
#
_entry.id   AF-A0A966J1G2-F1
#
_cell.length_a   1.000
_cell.length_b   1.000
_cell.length_c   1.000
_cell.angle_alpha   90.00
_cell.angle_beta   90.00
_cell.angle_gamma   90.00
#
_symmetry.space_group_name_H-M   'P 1'
#
loop_
_entity.id
_entity.type
_entity.pdbx_description
1 polymer ?
#
loop_
_entity_poly.entity_id
_entity_poly.type
_entity_poly.pdbx_seq_one_letter_code
_entity_poly.pdbx_strand_id
1 'polypeptide(L)'
;MKIELNENKVFFNNGSQKKEIHPFWLRERVDGEEFLDKGTQQRLFDPTSLNSDISINNASIDNNFLEINFNDGVNSKLNIEKLALDFFNEDTVIKSIGKSKWNSSLNNIKNFSYKENFFESKEMYDLLISFYKFGFVVISEVPTHDNFIVKFANSIGSVRRTNFGEYFDVKSKPDPNDLAYTSLHLAPHTDNPYRNPVPCIQLLHCIENEVSGGFSTLVDGYTVTEDLKNENPDFYKILTEVKVKFKFIDKEVVLEDWSELIKLNDDKTFKQVRFSPRLDYVPMLDKEKLDLYYKARKKLSEMYNSDKYRVEFKLAPKDLLMMDNHRLLHGRTAYETKEGKRFLQGCYIDYDSTEGKLRHLKRKFNL
;
A
#
# COMPACT_ATOMS: atom_id res chain seq x y z
N MET A 1 1.46 15.33 24.75
CA MET A 1 1.61 14.02 25.42
C MET A 1 2.78 14.10 26.37
N LYS A 2 2.64 13.58 27.58
CA LYS A 2 3.65 13.69 28.63
C LYS A 2 3.70 12.39 29.43
N ILE A 3 4.91 11.99 29.82
CA ILE A 3 5.13 10.97 30.84
C ILE A 3 5.11 11.65 32.20
N GLU A 4 4.33 11.10 33.12
CA GLU A 4 4.20 11.59 34.49
C GLU A 4 4.58 10.48 35.47
N LEU A 5 5.12 10.87 36.62
CA LEU A 5 5.41 9.94 37.72
C LEU A 5 4.45 10.19 38.88
N ASN A 6 4.04 9.12 39.54
CA ASN A 6 3.41 9.18 40.86
C ASN A 6 4.01 8.06 41.70
N GLU A 7 4.82 8.41 42.71
CA GLU A 7 5.69 7.46 43.41
C GLU A 7 6.54 6.66 42.39
N ASN A 8 6.53 5.33 42.48
CA ASN A 8 7.26 4.43 41.59
C ASN A 8 6.47 4.06 40.33
N LYS A 9 5.33 4.69 40.07
CA LYS A 9 4.47 4.37 38.93
C LYS A 9 4.66 5.39 37.81
N VAL A 10 4.69 4.88 36.59
CA VAL A 10 4.86 5.68 35.37
C VAL A 10 3.51 5.77 34.66
N PHE A 11 3.11 6.97 34.29
CA PHE A 11 1.85 7.24 33.62
C PHE A 11 2.07 7.90 32.26
N PHE A 12 1.30 7.48 31.27
CA PHE A 12 1.12 8.19 30.01
C PHE A 12 -0.09 9.11 30.10
N ASN A 13 0.10 10.39 29.78
CA ASN A 13 -0.98 11.38 29.69
C ASN A 13 -1.00 12.03 28.30
N ASN A 14 -2.10 11.83 27.56
CA ASN A 14 -2.31 12.46 26.25
C ASN A 14 -3.19 13.72 26.28
N GLY A 15 -3.55 14.21 27.47
CA GLY A 15 -4.45 15.35 27.68
C GLY A 15 -5.93 14.98 27.79
N SER A 16 -6.32 13.82 27.25
CA SER A 16 -7.69 13.29 27.33
C SER A 16 -7.80 12.08 28.27
N GLN A 17 -6.71 11.33 28.42
CA GLN A 17 -6.65 10.11 29.21
C GLN A 17 -5.30 9.99 29.90
N LYS A 18 -5.32 9.56 31.16
CA LYS A 18 -4.15 9.17 31.94
C LYS A 18 -4.19 7.65 32.17
N LYS A 19 -3.16 6.93 31.74
CA LYS A 19 -3.03 5.48 31.92
C LYS A 19 -1.72 5.15 32.62
N GLU A 20 -1.76 4.25 33.59
CA GLU A 20 -0.55 3.63 34.15
C GLU A 20 0.10 2.76 33.06
N ILE A 21 1.42 2.90 32.90
CA ILE A 21 2.21 2.08 31.99
C ILE A 21 2.66 0.85 32.78
N HIS A 22 2.39 -0.33 32.23
CA HIS A 22 2.75 -1.58 32.88
C HIS A 22 4.28 -1.70 33.02
N PRO A 23 4.83 -2.02 34.21
CA PRO A 23 6.28 -2.17 34.42
C PRO A 23 6.94 -3.14 33.42
N PHE A 24 6.31 -4.29 33.18
CA PHE A 24 6.77 -5.26 32.19
C PHE A 24 6.93 -4.66 30.78
N TRP A 25 6.01 -3.78 30.36
CA TRP A 25 6.09 -3.12 29.05
C TRP A 25 7.30 -2.18 28.94
N LEU A 26 7.67 -1.50 30.04
CA LEU A 26 8.88 -0.67 30.12
C LEU A 26 10.14 -1.55 30.17
N ARG A 27 10.08 -2.66 30.91
CA ARG A 27 11.18 -3.62 31.06
C ARG A 27 11.56 -4.30 29.75
N GLU A 28 10.60 -4.46 28.84
CA GLU A 28 10.83 -4.96 27.49
C GLU A 28 11.47 -3.96 26.51
N ARG A 29 11.60 -2.69 26.92
CA ARG A 29 12.14 -1.58 26.11
C ARG A 29 13.52 -1.13 26.54
N VAL A 30 14.11 -1.80 27.53
CA VAL A 30 15.47 -1.53 27.97
C VAL A 30 16.44 -1.69 26.80
N ASP A 31 17.36 -0.72 26.66
CA ASP A 31 18.25 -0.55 25.51
C ASP A 31 19.73 -0.77 25.85
N GLY A 32 20.01 -1.36 27.02
CA GLY A 32 21.36 -1.78 27.42
C GLY A 32 21.92 -2.86 26.49
N GLU A 33 23.24 -2.90 26.33
CA GLU A 33 23.94 -3.82 25.40
C GLU A 33 23.69 -5.30 25.69
N GLU A 34 23.33 -5.65 26.92
CA GLU A 34 22.97 -7.01 27.32
C GLU A 34 21.52 -7.40 26.95
N PHE A 35 20.68 -6.42 26.62
CA PHE A 35 19.25 -6.61 26.34
C PHE A 35 18.83 -6.28 24.91
N LEU A 36 19.59 -5.44 24.21
CA LEU A 36 19.27 -4.99 22.86
C LEU A 36 20.53 -4.92 21.99
N ASP A 37 20.51 -5.63 20.87
CA ASP A 37 21.59 -5.58 19.90
C ASP A 37 21.65 -4.20 19.22
N LYS A 38 22.79 -3.51 19.30
CA LYS A 38 22.94 -2.15 18.77
C LYS A 38 22.81 -2.07 17.24
N GLY A 39 23.14 -3.14 16.51
CA GLY A 39 23.08 -3.16 15.05
C GLY A 39 21.67 -3.42 14.51
N THR A 40 21.07 -4.50 14.98
CA THR A 40 19.79 -5.04 14.49
C THR A 40 18.59 -4.51 15.28
N GLN A 41 18.80 -3.97 16.48
CA GLN A 41 17.76 -3.58 17.43
C GLN A 41 16.86 -4.75 17.86
N GLN A 42 17.37 -5.99 17.77
CA GLN A 42 16.69 -7.17 18.30
C GLN A 42 16.93 -7.31 19.80
N ARG A 43 15.91 -7.77 20.53
CA ARG A 43 16.05 -8.12 21.95
C ARG A 43 17.00 -9.32 22.07
N LEU A 44 17.92 -9.26 23.03
CA LEU A 44 18.89 -10.31 23.34
C LEU A 44 18.38 -11.30 24.39
N PHE A 45 17.12 -11.15 24.81
CA PHE A 45 16.48 -12.02 25.77
C PHE A 45 15.11 -12.46 25.25
N ASP A 46 14.71 -13.66 25.66
CA ASP A 46 13.35 -14.15 25.45
C ASP A 46 12.43 -13.54 26.54
N PRO A 47 11.24 -13.00 26.19
CA PRO A 47 10.29 -12.50 27.17
C PRO A 47 9.92 -13.50 28.28
N THR A 48 10.00 -14.82 28.00
CA THR A 48 9.74 -15.87 29.00
C THR A 48 10.82 -15.97 30.08
N SER A 49 11.99 -15.36 29.87
CA SER A 49 13.05 -15.27 30.88
C SER A 49 12.76 -14.22 31.96
N LEU A 50 11.82 -13.28 31.72
CA LEU A 50 11.39 -12.30 32.70
C LEU A 50 10.41 -12.91 33.71
N ASN A 51 10.51 -12.51 34.97
CA ASN A 51 9.57 -12.88 36.02
C ASN A 51 8.16 -12.30 35.71
N SER A 52 7.07 -12.99 36.07
CA SER A 52 5.71 -12.48 35.89
C SER A 52 5.45 -11.18 36.66
N ASP A 53 6.17 -10.97 37.77
CA ASP A 53 5.88 -9.92 38.75
C ASP A 53 6.86 -8.75 38.66
N ILE A 54 7.23 -8.33 37.43
CA ILE A 54 8.08 -7.14 37.23
C ILE A 54 7.43 -5.91 37.86
N SER A 55 8.16 -5.22 38.73
CA SER A 55 7.76 -3.96 39.35
C SER A 55 8.87 -2.91 39.27
N ILE A 56 8.49 -1.65 39.40
CA ILE A 56 9.42 -0.52 39.44
C ILE A 56 9.78 -0.24 40.89
N ASN A 57 11.07 -0.36 41.22
CA ASN A 57 11.61 -0.01 42.53
C ASN A 57 11.81 1.51 42.68
N ASN A 58 12.19 2.18 41.59
CA ASN A 58 12.34 3.63 41.53
C ASN A 58 12.18 4.12 40.09
N ALA A 59 11.59 5.30 39.91
CA ALA A 59 11.55 5.98 38.62
C ALA A 59 11.79 7.49 38.80
N SER A 60 12.59 8.07 37.90
CA SER A 60 12.82 9.51 37.84
C SER A 60 12.83 9.99 36.39
N ILE A 61 12.43 11.24 36.19
CA ILE A 61 12.55 11.91 34.89
C ILE A 61 13.69 12.90 35.00
N ASP A 62 14.70 12.73 34.15
CA ASP A 62 15.78 13.69 33.96
C ASP A 62 15.78 14.15 32.49
N ASN A 63 15.53 15.44 32.28
CA ASN A 63 15.39 16.04 30.96
C ASN A 63 14.37 15.29 30.06
N ASN A 64 14.86 14.60 29.04
CA ASN A 64 14.06 13.83 28.07
C ASN A 64 14.14 12.31 28.27
N PHE A 65 14.59 11.88 29.45
CA PHE A 65 14.81 10.48 29.77
C PHE A 65 14.03 10.06 31.01
N LEU A 66 13.47 8.86 30.94
CA LEU A 66 12.85 8.14 32.04
C LEU A 66 13.88 7.12 32.55
N GLU A 67 14.41 7.38 33.74
CA GLU A 67 15.33 6.49 34.45
C GLU A 67 14.52 5.56 35.36
N ILE A 68 14.72 4.25 35.21
CA ILE A 68 13.92 3.23 35.90
C ILE A 68 14.84 2.17 36.49
N ASN A 69 14.58 1.81 37.74
CA ASN A 69 15.17 0.66 38.40
C ASN A 69 14.07 -0.38 38.64
N PHE A 70 14.25 -1.59 38.11
CA PHE A 70 13.30 -2.70 38.24
C PHE A 70 13.66 -3.61 39.43
N ASN A 71 12.70 -4.41 39.88
CA ASN A 71 12.88 -5.37 40.96
C ASN A 71 13.76 -6.58 40.62
N ASP A 72 14.06 -6.81 39.34
CA ASP A 72 15.00 -7.84 38.87
C ASP A 72 16.46 -7.34 38.81
N GLY A 73 16.72 -6.12 39.29
CA GLY A 73 18.05 -5.51 39.33
C GLY A 73 18.45 -4.77 38.05
N VAL A 74 17.60 -4.77 37.02
CA VAL A 74 17.86 -4.02 35.78
C VAL A 74 17.59 -2.54 35.97
N ASN A 75 18.51 -1.72 35.47
CA ASN A 75 18.37 -0.27 35.42
C ASN A 75 18.42 0.18 33.97
N SER A 76 17.58 1.14 33.59
CA SER A 76 17.52 1.62 32.20
C SER A 76 17.17 3.11 32.12
N LYS A 77 17.65 3.74 31.05
CA LYS A 77 17.43 5.16 30.74
C LYS A 77 16.73 5.28 29.39
N LEU A 78 15.40 5.35 29.42
CA LEU A 78 14.56 5.31 28.23
C LEU A 78 14.27 6.71 27.71
N ASN A 79 14.43 6.94 26.40
CA ASN A 79 14.08 8.22 25.78
C ASN A 79 12.55 8.40 25.70
N ILE A 80 12.04 9.49 26.30
CA ILE A 80 10.59 9.73 26.44
C ILE A 80 9.91 9.95 25.09
N GLU A 81 10.56 10.64 24.14
CA GLU A 81 9.99 10.86 22.80
C GLU A 81 9.85 9.55 22.02
N LYS A 82 10.85 8.66 22.10
CA LYS A 82 10.75 7.33 21.47
C LYS A 82 9.64 6.49 22.10
N LEU A 83 9.55 6.48 23.43
CA LEU A 83 8.45 5.81 24.13
C LEU A 83 7.09 6.39 23.73
N ALA A 84 7.02 7.71 23.52
CA ALA A 84 5.79 8.38 23.14
C ALA A 84 5.23 7.86 21.80
N LEU A 85 6.12 7.52 20.85
CA LEU A 85 5.74 6.99 19.54
C LEU A 85 5.06 5.61 19.65
N ASP A 86 5.48 4.78 20.60
CA ASP A 86 4.91 3.44 20.79
C ASP A 86 3.47 3.47 21.34
N PHE A 87 3.05 4.54 22.03
CA PHE A 87 1.67 4.62 22.55
C PHE A 87 0.61 4.82 21.47
N PHE A 88 1.01 5.28 20.29
CA PHE A 88 0.06 5.50 19.21
C PHE A 88 -0.46 4.17 18.64
N ASN A 89 0.14 3.02 18.96
CA ASN A 89 -0.24 1.69 18.45
C ASN A 89 -0.46 1.65 16.92
N GLU A 90 0.21 2.55 16.20
CA GLU A 90 -0.09 2.84 14.81
C GLU A 90 1.18 3.29 14.08
N ASP A 91 1.21 3.03 12.78
CA ASP A 91 2.29 3.45 11.91
C ASP A 91 2.26 4.97 11.68
N THR A 92 3.09 5.70 12.43
CA THR A 92 3.16 7.17 12.37
C THR A 92 3.80 7.68 11.08
N VAL A 93 4.55 6.87 10.33
CA VAL A 93 5.22 7.31 9.11
C VAL A 93 4.26 7.27 7.93
N ILE A 94 3.63 6.13 7.67
CA ILE A 94 2.74 6.00 6.51
C ILE A 94 1.39 6.67 6.79
N LYS A 95 0.81 6.49 7.99
CA LYS A 95 -0.50 7.10 8.29
C LYS A 95 -0.45 8.62 8.39
N SER A 96 0.71 9.23 8.66
CA SER A 96 0.83 10.70 8.62
C SER A 96 0.77 11.26 7.20
N ILE A 97 0.96 10.42 6.17
CA ILE A 97 0.79 10.81 4.78
C ILE A 97 -0.70 10.78 4.46
N GLY A 98 -1.34 11.95 4.50
CA GLY A 98 -2.74 12.08 4.18
C GLY A 98 -3.06 11.59 2.76
N LYS A 99 -4.04 10.69 2.62
CA LYS A 99 -4.56 10.24 1.32
C LYS A 99 -5.44 11.33 0.72
N SER A 100 -5.03 11.89 -0.42
CA SER A 100 -5.83 12.87 -1.15
C SER A 100 -6.81 12.16 -2.08
N LYS A 101 -8.12 12.37 -1.89
CA LYS A 101 -9.15 11.95 -2.85
C LYS A 101 -9.03 12.75 -4.14
N TRP A 102 -9.17 12.10 -5.29
CA TRP A 102 -9.17 12.75 -6.61
C TRP A 102 -10.11 12.07 -7.60
N ASN A 103 -10.40 12.77 -8.70
CA ASN A 103 -11.28 12.35 -9.81
C ASN A 103 -10.72 12.87 -11.15
N SER A 104 -11.53 12.94 -12.22
CA SER A 104 -11.06 13.38 -13.55
C SER A 104 -10.57 14.83 -13.63
N SER A 105 -10.88 15.68 -12.64
CA SER A 105 -10.36 17.04 -12.57
C SER A 105 -8.93 17.11 -12.01
N LEU A 106 -8.32 15.97 -11.67
CA LEU A 106 -6.95 15.93 -11.18
C LEU A 106 -5.99 16.50 -12.23
N ASN A 107 -5.35 17.60 -11.87
CA ASN A 107 -4.32 18.25 -12.67
C ASN A 107 -3.07 18.47 -11.81
N ASN A 108 -1.97 18.86 -12.45
CA ASN A 108 -0.74 19.29 -11.76
C ASN A 108 -0.15 18.25 -10.78
N ILE A 109 -0.18 16.97 -11.14
CA ILE A 109 0.54 15.94 -10.39
C ILE A 109 2.04 16.24 -10.51
N LYS A 110 2.77 16.12 -9.40
CA LYS A 110 4.23 16.27 -9.40
C LYS A 110 4.81 15.21 -10.34
N ASN A 111 5.46 15.67 -11.41
CA ASN A 111 6.22 14.82 -12.30
C ASN A 111 7.60 14.55 -11.70
N PHE A 112 8.06 13.32 -11.82
CA PHE A 112 9.42 12.92 -11.44
C PHE A 112 10.19 12.56 -12.70
N SER A 113 11.49 12.84 -12.71
CA SER A 113 12.37 12.42 -13.80
C SER A 113 13.49 11.58 -13.22
N TYR A 114 13.69 10.40 -13.77
CA TYR A 114 14.81 9.55 -13.40
C TYR A 114 16.14 10.23 -13.72
N LYS A 115 17.12 10.07 -12.83
CA LYS A 115 18.49 10.61 -12.95
C LYS A 115 19.48 9.60 -12.35
N GLU A 116 20.76 9.81 -12.61
CA GLU A 116 21.81 9.08 -11.91
C GLU A 116 21.70 9.33 -10.39
N ASN A 117 21.89 8.29 -9.57
CA ASN A 117 21.72 8.29 -8.11
C ASN A 117 20.29 8.55 -7.58
N PHE A 118 19.27 8.39 -8.43
CA PHE A 118 17.87 8.62 -8.04
C PHE A 118 17.43 7.84 -6.79
N PHE A 119 17.79 6.56 -6.69
CA PHE A 119 17.27 5.63 -5.68
C PHE A 119 17.64 5.96 -4.23
N GLU A 120 18.67 6.77 -4.02
CA GLU A 120 19.21 7.14 -2.70
C GLU A 120 19.07 8.65 -2.44
N SER A 121 18.21 9.32 -3.20
CA SER A 121 18.00 10.77 -3.19
C SER A 121 16.77 11.20 -2.39
N LYS A 122 16.70 12.49 -2.04
CA LYS A 122 15.48 13.11 -1.49
C LYS A 122 14.34 13.10 -2.51
N GLU A 123 14.64 13.08 -3.81
CA GLU A 123 13.62 13.00 -4.86
C GLU A 123 12.87 11.66 -4.82
N MET A 124 13.56 10.54 -4.53
CA MET A 124 12.92 9.25 -4.28
C MET A 124 12.04 9.27 -3.01
N TYR A 125 12.48 9.96 -1.94
CA TYR A 125 11.64 10.16 -0.76
C TYR A 125 10.36 10.91 -1.11
N ASP A 126 10.48 12.05 -1.80
CA ASP A 126 9.33 12.85 -2.21
C ASP A 126 8.41 12.08 -3.19
N LEU A 127 8.97 11.20 -4.03
CA LEU A 127 8.22 10.30 -4.91
C LEU A 127 7.36 9.33 -4.10
N LEU A 128 7.94 8.66 -3.11
CA LEU A 128 7.20 7.73 -2.26
C LEU A 128 6.12 8.45 -1.43
N ILE A 129 6.39 9.66 -0.94
CA ILE A 129 5.36 10.51 -0.30
C ILE A 129 4.22 10.81 -1.29
N SER A 130 4.54 11.20 -2.53
CA SER A 130 3.54 11.46 -3.57
C SER A 130 2.72 10.21 -3.91
N PHE A 131 3.39 9.05 -4.00
CA PHE A 131 2.75 7.77 -4.22
C PHE A 131 1.74 7.44 -3.11
N TYR A 132 2.11 7.52 -1.84
CA TYR A 132 1.18 7.25 -0.74
C TYR A 132 0.03 8.26 -0.66
N LYS A 133 0.27 9.53 -1.03
CA LYS A 133 -0.74 10.58 -1.07
C LYS A 133 -1.79 10.34 -2.17
N PHE A 134 -1.36 10.06 -3.39
CA PHE A 134 -2.25 9.99 -4.57
C PHE A 134 -2.56 8.57 -5.05
N GLY A 135 -1.83 7.56 -4.59
CA GLY A 135 -1.93 6.18 -5.07
C GLY A 135 -1.15 5.90 -6.35
N PHE A 136 -0.52 6.89 -6.98
CA PHE A 136 0.35 6.67 -8.13
C PHE A 136 1.35 7.81 -8.34
N VAL A 137 2.35 7.53 -9.16
CA VAL A 137 3.32 8.48 -9.71
C VAL A 137 3.73 8.07 -11.12
N VAL A 138 4.11 9.05 -11.93
CA VAL A 138 4.76 8.83 -13.24
C VAL A 138 6.17 9.37 -13.18
N ILE A 139 7.13 8.56 -13.62
CA ILE A 139 8.56 8.87 -13.67
C ILE A 139 9.00 8.85 -15.13
N SER A 140 9.49 9.98 -15.64
CA SER A 140 10.04 10.06 -16.99
C SER A 140 11.52 9.67 -17.05
N GLU A 141 12.04 9.48 -18.27
CA GLU A 141 13.45 9.19 -18.56
C GLU A 141 14.01 7.92 -17.88
N VAL A 142 13.17 6.95 -17.56
CA VAL A 142 13.61 5.64 -17.06
C VAL A 142 14.21 4.82 -18.22
N PRO A 143 15.47 4.36 -18.12
CA PRO A 143 16.14 3.62 -19.20
C PRO A 143 15.35 2.38 -19.64
N THR A 144 15.25 2.11 -20.94
CA THR A 144 14.41 1.05 -21.53
C THR A 144 15.13 -0.24 -21.90
N HIS A 145 16.44 -0.33 -21.64
CA HIS A 145 17.26 -1.52 -21.90
C HIS A 145 17.41 -2.40 -20.65
N ASP A 146 17.92 -3.61 -20.82
CA ASP A 146 18.33 -4.53 -19.73
C ASP A 146 17.27 -4.81 -18.67
N ASN A 147 15.99 -4.83 -19.06
CA ASN A 147 14.85 -5.01 -18.16
C ASN A 147 14.89 -4.06 -16.95
N PHE A 148 15.20 -2.79 -17.20
CA PHE A 148 15.44 -1.79 -16.15
C PHE A 148 14.29 -1.69 -15.14
N ILE A 149 13.05 -2.01 -15.51
CA ILE A 149 11.92 -2.08 -14.57
C ILE A 149 12.21 -2.99 -13.37
N VAL A 150 12.90 -4.11 -13.56
CA VAL A 150 13.30 -5.03 -12.48
C VAL A 150 14.35 -4.38 -11.60
N LYS A 151 15.34 -3.69 -12.19
CA LYS A 151 16.35 -2.92 -11.43
C LYS A 151 15.72 -1.78 -10.64
N PHE A 152 14.77 -1.06 -11.24
CA PHE A 152 14.04 0.02 -10.61
C PHE A 152 13.22 -0.50 -9.42
N ALA A 153 12.45 -1.57 -9.61
CA ALA A 153 11.70 -2.23 -8.54
C ALA A 153 12.63 -2.67 -7.40
N ASN A 154 13.69 -3.45 -7.71
CA ASN A 154 14.68 -3.94 -6.73
C ASN A 154 15.47 -2.83 -6.01
N SER A 155 15.52 -1.61 -6.56
CA SER A 155 16.14 -0.47 -5.87
C SER A 155 15.28 0.10 -4.73
N ILE A 156 13.97 -0.17 -4.79
CA ILE A 156 12.98 0.17 -3.76
C ILE A 156 12.81 -1.02 -2.82
N GLY A 157 12.61 -2.21 -3.36
CA GLY A 157 12.60 -3.49 -2.64
C GLY A 157 12.26 -4.66 -3.57
N SER A 158 11.97 -5.84 -3.03
CA SER A 158 11.96 -7.06 -3.85
C SER A 158 10.79 -7.14 -4.82
N VAL A 159 11.10 -7.50 -6.07
CA VAL A 159 10.08 -7.88 -7.06
C VAL A 159 9.29 -9.09 -6.58
N ARG A 160 7.95 -8.97 -6.62
CA ARG A 160 7.02 -10.07 -6.37
C ARG A 160 6.90 -10.93 -7.61
N ARG A 161 7.68 -12.00 -7.67
CA ARG A 161 7.58 -13.01 -8.74
C ARG A 161 6.22 -13.69 -8.74
N THR A 162 5.64 -13.85 -9.93
CA THR A 162 4.37 -14.57 -10.14
C THR A 162 4.55 -15.70 -11.16
N ASN A 163 3.49 -16.45 -11.50
CA ASN A 163 3.52 -17.37 -12.64
C ASN A 163 3.76 -16.65 -13.99
N PHE A 164 3.59 -15.33 -14.05
CA PHE A 164 3.95 -14.52 -15.22
C PHE A 164 5.45 -14.16 -15.28
N GLY A 165 6.23 -14.51 -14.25
CA GLY A 165 7.66 -14.18 -14.12
C GLY A 165 7.93 -13.08 -13.10
N GLU A 166 9.17 -12.57 -13.12
CA GLU A 166 9.59 -11.38 -12.36
C GLU A 166 9.07 -10.09 -13.01
N TYR A 167 8.93 -10.12 -14.33
CA TYR A 167 8.27 -9.09 -15.12
C TYR A 167 7.46 -9.78 -16.24
N PHE A 168 6.59 -9.03 -16.89
CA PHE A 168 5.77 -9.51 -18.00
C PHE A 168 5.69 -8.45 -19.11
N ASP A 169 5.63 -8.90 -20.35
CA ASP A 169 5.52 -8.03 -21.52
C ASP A 169 4.05 -7.83 -21.91
N VAL A 170 3.61 -6.57 -21.97
CA VAL A 170 2.30 -6.15 -22.48
C VAL A 170 2.46 -5.66 -23.93
N LYS A 171 2.31 -6.60 -24.86
CA LYS A 171 2.30 -6.39 -26.32
C LYS A 171 1.03 -6.99 -26.91
N SER A 172 0.52 -6.42 -28.01
CA SER A 172 -0.57 -7.06 -28.76
C SER A 172 -0.07 -8.37 -29.38
N LYS A 173 -0.79 -9.47 -29.19
CA LYS A 173 -0.44 -10.80 -29.75
C LYS A 173 -1.59 -11.33 -30.64
N PRO A 174 -1.30 -12.10 -31.70
CA PRO A 174 -2.34 -12.68 -32.56
C PRO A 174 -3.27 -13.68 -31.84
N ASP A 175 -2.79 -14.38 -30.81
CA ASP A 175 -3.57 -15.34 -30.00
C ASP A 175 -3.29 -15.12 -28.50
N PRO A 176 -4.00 -14.18 -27.86
CA PRO A 176 -3.70 -13.77 -26.49
C PRO A 176 -4.44 -14.61 -25.43
N ASN A 177 -3.73 -15.03 -24.38
CA ASN A 177 -4.32 -15.68 -23.20
C ASN A 177 -4.89 -14.70 -22.16
N ASP A 178 -4.72 -13.39 -22.37
CA ASP A 178 -5.27 -12.33 -21.54
C ASP A 178 -5.66 -11.14 -22.44
N LEU A 179 -6.78 -10.47 -22.13
CA LEU A 179 -7.24 -9.30 -22.87
C LEU A 179 -6.26 -8.12 -22.79
N ALA A 180 -5.38 -8.08 -21.78
CA ALA A 180 -4.25 -7.15 -21.72
C ALA A 180 -3.37 -7.20 -22.98
N TYR A 181 -3.31 -8.36 -23.65
CA TYR A 181 -2.56 -8.61 -24.89
C TYR A 181 -3.38 -8.43 -26.18
N THR A 182 -4.58 -7.85 -26.10
CA THR A 182 -5.36 -7.38 -27.27
C THR A 182 -5.20 -5.88 -27.47
N SER A 183 -5.78 -5.30 -28.53
CA SER A 183 -5.85 -3.85 -28.75
C SER A 183 -7.18 -3.21 -28.31
N LEU A 184 -8.09 -4.03 -27.77
CA LEU A 184 -9.40 -3.58 -27.29
C LEU A 184 -9.25 -2.70 -26.05
N HIS A 185 -10.29 -1.88 -25.82
CA HIS A 185 -10.46 -1.13 -24.58
C HIS A 185 -10.42 -2.08 -23.37
N LEU A 186 -9.60 -1.70 -22.39
CA LEU A 186 -9.51 -2.41 -21.13
C LEU A 186 -10.17 -1.55 -20.06
N ALA A 187 -11.35 -2.00 -19.62
CA ALA A 187 -12.13 -1.32 -18.59
C ALA A 187 -11.35 -1.24 -17.26
N PRO A 188 -11.64 -0.25 -16.39
CA PRO A 188 -10.98 -0.11 -15.10
C PRO A 188 -11.07 -1.39 -14.27
N HIS A 189 -9.92 -1.87 -13.81
CA HIS A 189 -9.79 -3.06 -12.96
C HIS A 189 -8.58 -2.97 -12.03
N THR A 190 -8.58 -3.82 -11.01
CA THR A 190 -7.41 -4.13 -10.17
C THR A 190 -6.80 -5.45 -10.62
N ASP A 191 -5.48 -5.53 -10.60
CA ASP A 191 -4.74 -6.72 -11.02
C ASP A 191 -4.80 -7.83 -9.98
N ASN A 192 -4.89 -9.06 -10.50
CA ASN A 192 -4.65 -10.29 -9.74
C ASN A 192 -5.49 -10.43 -8.45
N PRO A 193 -6.82 -10.12 -8.44
CA PRO A 193 -7.64 -10.17 -7.23
C PRO A 193 -7.84 -11.58 -6.66
N TYR A 194 -7.46 -12.60 -7.42
CA TYR A 194 -7.45 -14.03 -7.09
C TYR A 194 -6.23 -14.49 -6.29
N ARG A 195 -5.25 -13.62 -6.04
CA ARG A 195 -4.07 -13.96 -5.22
C ARG A 195 -4.29 -13.59 -3.76
N ASN A 196 -3.68 -14.38 -2.87
CA ASN A 196 -3.66 -14.10 -1.45
C ASN A 196 -2.21 -14.22 -0.91
N PRO A 197 -1.52 -13.10 -0.62
CA PRO A 197 -1.98 -11.72 -0.79
C PRO A 197 -1.99 -11.25 -2.26
N VAL A 198 -2.87 -10.28 -2.55
CA VAL A 198 -2.93 -9.55 -3.83
C VAL A 198 -1.68 -8.66 -3.96
N PRO A 199 -0.99 -8.62 -5.11
CA PRO A 199 0.14 -7.72 -5.32
C PRO A 199 -0.23 -6.27 -4.97
N CYS A 200 0.56 -5.63 -4.12
CA CYS A 200 0.21 -4.30 -3.59
C CYS A 200 0.43 -3.18 -4.59
N ILE A 201 1.54 -3.21 -5.31
CA ILE A 201 1.97 -2.13 -6.19
C ILE A 201 2.29 -2.72 -7.56
N GLN A 202 1.76 -2.09 -8.60
CA GLN A 202 2.06 -2.44 -9.99
C GLN A 202 2.95 -1.35 -10.60
N LEU A 203 3.99 -1.77 -11.31
CA LEU A 203 4.81 -0.90 -12.14
C LEU A 203 4.53 -1.24 -13.61
N LEU A 204 4.37 -0.21 -14.44
CA LEU A 204 4.24 -0.32 -15.89
C LEU A 204 5.21 0.65 -16.55
N HIS A 205 6.18 0.11 -17.28
CA HIS A 205 7.23 0.87 -17.95
C HIS A 205 7.04 0.82 -19.46
N CYS A 206 6.90 1.99 -20.07
CA CYS A 206 6.70 2.11 -21.50
C CYS A 206 8.03 2.02 -22.25
N ILE A 207 8.18 0.98 -23.06
CA ILE A 207 9.37 0.73 -23.87
C ILE A 207 9.19 1.34 -25.27
N GLU A 208 8.04 1.08 -25.90
CA GLU A 208 7.66 1.60 -27.22
C GLU A 208 6.19 2.03 -27.21
N ASN A 209 5.90 3.19 -27.80
CA ASN A 209 4.52 3.65 -27.99
C ASN A 209 4.40 4.55 -29.21
N GLU A 210 4.04 3.95 -30.35
CA GLU A 210 3.88 4.62 -31.65
C GLU A 210 2.40 4.78 -32.04
N VAL A 211 1.48 4.23 -31.24
CA VAL A 211 0.04 4.27 -31.55
C VAL A 211 -0.59 5.58 -31.11
N SER A 212 -1.64 6.03 -31.79
CA SER A 212 -2.34 7.28 -31.48
C SER A 212 -3.21 7.14 -30.22
N GLY A 213 -3.92 6.02 -30.07
CA GLY A 213 -4.73 5.65 -28.91
C GLY A 213 -3.95 4.97 -27.78
N GLY A 214 -4.61 4.07 -27.03
CA GLY A 214 -3.94 3.23 -26.04
C GLY A 214 -3.49 3.99 -24.79
N PHE A 215 -4.18 5.09 -24.48
CA PHE A 215 -3.96 5.93 -23.31
C PHE A 215 -4.20 5.11 -22.05
N SER A 216 -3.32 5.29 -21.07
CA SER A 216 -3.50 4.73 -19.74
C SER A 216 -4.63 5.48 -19.05
N THR A 217 -5.47 4.75 -18.32
CA THR A 217 -6.55 5.32 -17.53
C THR A 217 -6.40 4.89 -16.08
N LEU A 218 -6.67 5.82 -15.16
CA LEU A 218 -6.67 5.56 -13.72
C LEU A 218 -7.96 6.08 -13.08
N VAL A 219 -8.45 5.36 -12.08
CA VAL A 219 -9.61 5.71 -11.27
C VAL A 219 -9.28 5.49 -9.80
N ASP A 220 -9.51 6.51 -8.97
CA ASP A 220 -9.31 6.40 -7.53
C ASP A 220 -10.45 5.61 -6.87
N GLY A 221 -10.18 4.33 -6.60
CA GLY A 221 -11.12 3.45 -5.91
C GLY A 221 -11.50 3.96 -4.53
N TYR A 222 -10.61 4.68 -3.85
CA TYR A 222 -10.92 5.30 -2.56
C TYR A 222 -11.97 6.42 -2.71
N THR A 223 -11.80 7.34 -3.67
CA THR A 223 -12.79 8.39 -3.94
C THR A 223 -14.14 7.80 -4.34
N VAL A 224 -14.15 6.85 -5.29
CA VAL A 224 -15.40 6.27 -5.80
C VAL A 224 -16.17 5.55 -4.71
N THR A 225 -15.49 4.78 -3.85
CA THR A 225 -16.16 4.02 -2.78
C THR A 225 -16.68 4.93 -1.67
N GLU A 226 -16.00 6.04 -1.38
CA GLU A 226 -16.47 7.06 -0.44
C GLU A 226 -17.67 7.85 -0.99
N ASP A 227 -17.67 8.17 -2.29
CA ASP A 227 -18.84 8.76 -2.94
C ASP A 227 -20.02 7.78 -2.94
N LEU A 228 -19.78 6.49 -3.24
CA LEU A 228 -20.82 5.46 -3.16
C LEU A 228 -21.38 5.32 -1.74
N LYS A 229 -20.53 5.40 -0.72
CA LYS A 229 -20.95 5.37 0.69
C LYS A 229 -21.91 6.50 1.03
N ASN A 230 -21.68 7.70 0.48
CA ASN A 230 -22.51 8.86 0.71
C ASN A 230 -23.79 8.84 -0.13
N GLU A 231 -23.69 8.47 -1.41
CA GLU A 231 -24.83 8.47 -2.35
C GLU A 231 -25.76 7.28 -2.10
N ASN A 232 -25.22 6.08 -1.87
CA ASN A 232 -25.97 4.82 -1.72
C ASN A 232 -25.39 3.95 -0.57
N PRO A 233 -25.67 4.29 0.70
CA PRO A 233 -25.12 3.58 1.86
C PRO A 233 -25.38 2.06 1.87
N ASP A 234 -26.57 1.62 1.42
CA ASP A 234 -26.91 0.20 1.34
C ASP A 234 -26.07 -0.54 0.29
N PHE A 235 -25.75 0.13 -0.82
CA PHE A 235 -24.89 -0.43 -1.86
C PHE A 235 -23.45 -0.56 -1.36
N TYR A 236 -22.96 0.46 -0.67
CA TYR A 236 -21.66 0.38 -0.02
C TYR A 236 -21.61 -0.77 0.99
N LYS A 237 -22.61 -0.85 1.88
CA LYS A 237 -22.69 -1.91 2.90
C LYS A 237 -22.65 -3.30 2.27
N ILE A 238 -23.52 -3.60 1.30
CA ILE A 238 -23.56 -4.95 0.71
C ILE A 238 -22.24 -5.30 0.00
N LEU A 239 -21.56 -4.32 -0.61
CA LEU A 239 -20.28 -4.51 -1.30
C LEU A 239 -19.09 -4.66 -0.34
N THR A 240 -19.24 -4.24 0.92
CA THR A 240 -18.28 -4.45 2.01
C THR A 240 -18.52 -5.72 2.83
N GLU A 241 -19.64 -6.41 2.61
CA GLU A 241 -20.03 -7.59 3.39
C GLU A 241 -20.03 -8.88 2.54
N VAL A 242 -20.43 -8.80 1.26
CA VAL A 242 -20.48 -9.96 0.38
C VAL A 242 -19.10 -10.26 -0.18
N LYS A 243 -18.56 -11.42 0.21
CA LYS A 243 -17.37 -11.99 -0.41
C LYS A 243 -17.73 -12.64 -1.74
N VAL A 244 -16.95 -12.36 -2.77
CA VAL A 244 -16.97 -13.07 -4.04
C VAL A 244 -15.70 -13.88 -4.21
N LYS A 245 -15.80 -14.96 -4.99
CA LYS A 245 -14.64 -15.76 -5.36
C LYS A 245 -13.98 -15.12 -6.56
N PHE A 246 -12.70 -14.82 -6.46
CA PHE A 246 -11.88 -14.50 -7.62
C PHE A 246 -11.14 -15.75 -8.08
N LYS A 247 -11.09 -16.00 -9.39
CA LYS A 247 -10.43 -17.20 -9.94
C LYS A 247 -9.67 -16.89 -11.22
N PHE A 248 -8.48 -17.47 -11.33
CA PHE A 248 -7.67 -17.51 -12.54
C PHE A 248 -7.08 -18.90 -12.73
N ILE A 249 -7.12 -19.42 -13.95
CA ILE A 249 -6.51 -20.70 -14.33
C ILE A 249 -5.50 -20.41 -15.43
N ASP A 250 -4.27 -20.86 -15.23
CA ASP A 250 -3.20 -20.92 -16.21
C ASP A 250 -2.82 -22.39 -16.49
N LYS A 251 -1.89 -22.63 -17.40
CA LYS A 251 -1.42 -23.97 -17.78
C LYS A 251 -0.95 -24.80 -16.58
N GLU A 252 -0.17 -24.19 -15.69
CA GLU A 252 0.52 -24.88 -14.58
C GLU A 252 -0.03 -24.51 -13.19
N VAL A 253 -1.00 -23.59 -13.11
CA VAL A 253 -1.49 -23.08 -11.82
C VAL A 253 -2.96 -22.68 -11.84
N VAL A 254 -3.65 -22.97 -10.74
CA VAL A 254 -5.00 -22.46 -10.45
C VAL A 254 -4.90 -21.58 -9.21
N LEU A 255 -5.40 -20.35 -9.31
CA LEU A 255 -5.37 -19.36 -8.24
C LEU A 255 -6.78 -18.93 -7.90
N GLU A 256 -7.11 -18.97 -6.60
CA GLU A 256 -8.43 -18.61 -6.09
C GLU A 256 -8.29 -17.88 -4.75
N ASP A 257 -9.12 -16.85 -4.55
CA ASP A 257 -9.28 -16.19 -3.25
C ASP A 257 -10.71 -15.68 -3.08
N TRP A 258 -11.16 -15.54 -1.83
CA TRP A 258 -12.47 -14.98 -1.50
C TRP A 258 -12.31 -13.63 -0.81
N SER A 259 -12.93 -12.60 -1.37
CA SER A 259 -12.87 -11.26 -0.79
C SER A 259 -14.05 -10.41 -1.21
N GLU A 260 -14.32 -9.37 -0.44
CA GLU A 260 -15.27 -8.31 -0.76
C GLU A 260 -14.73 -7.42 -1.88
N LEU A 261 -15.64 -6.77 -2.64
CA LEU A 261 -15.23 -5.80 -3.67
C LEU A 261 -14.66 -4.52 -3.02
N ILE A 262 -15.17 -4.15 -1.85
CA ILE A 262 -14.68 -3.06 -1.02
C ILE A 262 -14.26 -3.64 0.33
N LYS A 263 -12.96 -3.81 0.54
CA LYS A 263 -12.42 -4.36 1.78
C LYS A 263 -12.13 -3.23 2.76
N LEU A 264 -12.48 -3.45 4.02
CA LEU A 264 -12.22 -2.54 5.12
C LEU A 264 -11.15 -3.09 6.06
N ASN A 265 -10.50 -2.20 6.79
CA ASN A 265 -9.69 -2.54 7.96
C ASN A 265 -10.60 -2.87 9.16
N ASP A 266 -10.01 -3.38 10.24
CA ASP A 266 -10.76 -3.73 11.46
C ASP A 266 -11.44 -2.50 12.09
N ASP A 267 -10.82 -1.33 11.96
CA ASP A 267 -11.35 -0.01 12.35
C ASP A 267 -12.40 0.56 11.38
N LYS A 268 -12.82 -0.23 10.38
CA LYS A 268 -13.79 0.12 9.33
C LYS A 268 -13.34 1.23 8.37
N THR A 269 -12.05 1.58 8.37
CA THR A 269 -11.46 2.44 7.34
C THR A 269 -11.24 1.69 6.03
N PHE A 270 -11.15 2.41 4.92
CA PHE A 270 -10.86 1.85 3.60
C PHE A 270 -9.52 1.10 3.59
N LYS A 271 -9.54 -0.17 3.15
CA LYS A 271 -8.34 -1.00 3.00
C LYS A 271 -7.96 -1.21 1.54
N GLN A 272 -8.91 -1.71 0.75
CA GLN A 272 -8.63 -2.15 -0.62
C GLN A 272 -9.92 -2.19 -1.45
N VAL A 273 -9.82 -1.84 -2.73
CA VAL A 273 -10.79 -2.27 -3.75
C VAL A 273 -10.27 -3.51 -4.47
N ARG A 274 -11.17 -4.45 -4.75
CA ARG A 274 -10.91 -5.58 -5.66
C ARG A 274 -12.00 -5.60 -6.68
N PHE A 275 -11.67 -5.21 -7.90
CA PHE A 275 -12.64 -5.12 -8.97
C PHE A 275 -12.01 -5.61 -10.26
N SER A 276 -12.35 -6.83 -10.67
CA SER A 276 -12.04 -7.34 -12.00
C SER A 276 -13.27 -8.10 -12.48
N PRO A 277 -14.17 -7.45 -13.24
CA PRO A 277 -15.53 -7.95 -13.49
C PRO A 277 -15.58 -9.21 -14.36
N ARG A 278 -14.41 -9.70 -14.80
CA ARG A 278 -14.24 -10.92 -15.61
C ARG A 278 -13.76 -12.11 -14.77
N LEU A 279 -13.36 -11.87 -13.53
CA LEU A 279 -12.69 -12.85 -12.66
C LEU A 279 -13.47 -13.12 -11.38
N ASP A 280 -14.56 -12.40 -11.11
CA ASP A 280 -15.39 -12.55 -9.92
C ASP A 280 -16.59 -13.49 -10.12
N TYR A 281 -16.81 -14.35 -9.13
CA TYR A 281 -17.89 -15.33 -9.06
C TYR A 281 -18.67 -15.10 -7.76
N VAL A 282 -19.90 -14.64 -7.90
CA VAL A 282 -20.78 -14.30 -6.78
C VAL A 282 -21.30 -15.60 -6.13
N PRO A 283 -21.23 -15.77 -4.79
CA PRO A 283 -21.79 -16.94 -4.13
C PRO A 283 -23.31 -16.97 -4.22
N MET A 284 -23.88 -18.16 -4.03
CA MET A 284 -25.33 -18.27 -3.80
C MET A 284 -25.68 -17.57 -2.48
N LEU A 285 -26.66 -16.67 -2.54
CA LEU A 285 -27.25 -15.96 -1.40
C LEU A 285 -28.76 -15.87 -1.61
N ASP A 286 -29.48 -15.41 -0.59
CA ASP A 286 -30.91 -15.13 -0.69
C ASP A 286 -31.21 -14.17 -1.85
N LYS A 287 -32.32 -14.40 -2.55
CA LYS A 287 -32.69 -13.65 -3.76
C LYS A 287 -32.64 -12.14 -3.55
N GLU A 288 -33.25 -11.63 -2.48
CA GLU A 288 -33.30 -10.19 -2.19
C GLU A 288 -31.90 -9.60 -1.95
N LYS A 289 -31.01 -10.37 -1.30
CA LYS A 289 -29.62 -9.99 -1.06
C LYS A 289 -28.82 -9.98 -2.37
N LEU A 290 -29.03 -10.95 -3.25
CA LEU A 290 -28.44 -10.97 -4.59
C LEU A 290 -28.94 -9.82 -5.46
N ASP A 291 -30.24 -9.53 -5.44
CA ASP A 291 -30.82 -8.42 -6.19
C ASP A 291 -30.19 -7.09 -5.77
N LEU A 292 -30.01 -6.88 -4.47
CA LEU A 292 -29.30 -5.71 -3.93
C LEU A 292 -27.82 -5.70 -4.35
N TYR A 293 -27.11 -6.83 -4.20
CA TYR A 293 -25.71 -6.94 -4.56
C TYR A 293 -25.47 -6.65 -6.04
N TYR A 294 -26.26 -7.21 -6.96
CA TYR A 294 -26.09 -6.98 -8.39
C TYR A 294 -26.40 -5.53 -8.79
N LYS A 295 -27.41 -4.89 -8.18
CA LYS A 295 -27.66 -3.44 -8.37
C LYS A 295 -26.48 -2.61 -7.87
N ALA A 296 -25.94 -2.94 -6.69
CA ALA A 296 -24.78 -2.26 -6.12
C ALA A 296 -23.51 -2.44 -6.98
N ARG A 297 -23.20 -3.66 -7.40
CA ARG A 297 -22.07 -3.98 -8.29
C ARG A 297 -22.19 -3.25 -9.62
N LYS A 298 -23.41 -3.20 -10.21
CA LYS A 298 -23.67 -2.44 -11.44
C LYS A 298 -23.39 -0.94 -11.24
N LYS A 299 -23.94 -0.33 -10.19
CA LYS A 299 -23.71 1.10 -9.87
C LYS A 299 -22.22 1.39 -9.64
N LEU A 300 -21.51 0.54 -8.91
CA LEU A 300 -20.06 0.67 -8.71
C LEU A 300 -19.31 0.61 -10.05
N SER A 301 -19.67 -0.34 -10.93
CA SER A 301 -19.09 -0.45 -12.27
C SER A 301 -19.37 0.78 -13.13
N GLU A 302 -20.59 1.34 -13.09
CA GLU A 302 -20.94 2.58 -13.79
C GLU A 302 -20.11 3.76 -13.30
N MET A 303 -19.90 3.87 -11.98
CA MET A 303 -19.03 4.91 -11.40
C MET A 303 -17.58 4.75 -11.86
N TYR A 304 -17.03 3.54 -11.83
CA TYR A 304 -15.66 3.31 -12.32
C TYR A 304 -15.48 3.63 -13.80
N ASN A 305 -16.48 3.33 -14.65
CA ASN A 305 -16.39 3.62 -16.08
C ASN A 305 -16.71 5.08 -16.44
N SER A 306 -17.19 5.88 -15.49
CA SER A 306 -17.61 7.27 -15.73
C SER A 306 -16.44 8.23 -15.94
N ASP A 307 -16.60 9.14 -16.90
CA ASP A 307 -15.67 10.24 -17.18
C ASP A 307 -15.54 11.22 -15.99
N LYS A 308 -16.46 11.16 -15.01
CA LYS A 308 -16.36 11.91 -13.74
C LYS A 308 -15.12 11.51 -12.94
N TYR A 309 -14.70 10.25 -13.00
CA TYR A 309 -13.64 9.72 -12.15
C TYR A 309 -12.34 9.39 -12.90
N ARG A 310 -12.44 9.17 -14.20
CA ARG A 310 -11.33 8.70 -15.02
C ARG A 310 -10.33 9.81 -15.32
N VAL A 311 -9.08 9.59 -14.92
CA VAL A 311 -7.93 10.34 -15.43
C VAL A 311 -7.35 9.55 -16.58
N GLU A 312 -6.97 10.25 -17.66
CA GLU A 312 -6.43 9.66 -18.88
C GLU A 312 -5.13 10.36 -19.26
N PHE A 313 -4.08 9.60 -19.59
CA PHE A 313 -2.80 10.13 -20.02
C PHE A 313 -2.05 9.12 -20.89
N LYS A 314 -1.16 9.64 -21.73
CA LYS A 314 -0.30 8.82 -22.58
C LYS A 314 1.05 8.59 -21.89
N LEU A 315 1.47 7.34 -21.79
CA LEU A 315 2.84 6.99 -21.40
C LEU A 315 3.73 7.08 -22.65
N ALA A 316 4.69 8.00 -22.65
CA ALA A 316 5.73 8.06 -23.67
C ALA A 316 6.79 6.97 -23.42
N PRO A 317 7.58 6.57 -24.44
CA PRO A 317 8.77 5.76 -24.21
C PRO A 317 9.62 6.34 -23.08
N LYS A 318 10.11 5.47 -22.18
CA LYS A 318 10.82 5.78 -20.93
C LYS A 318 9.96 6.25 -19.76
N ASP A 319 8.66 6.43 -19.91
CA ASP A 319 7.78 6.70 -18.76
C ASP A 319 7.52 5.41 -17.98
N LEU A 320 7.64 5.48 -16.67
CA LEU A 320 7.28 4.43 -15.72
C LEU A 320 6.14 4.92 -14.83
N LEU A 321 5.01 4.22 -14.88
CA LEU A 321 3.90 4.37 -13.95
C LEU A 321 4.11 3.42 -12.78
N MET A 322 4.08 3.94 -11.56
CA MET A 322 3.97 3.14 -10.33
C MET A 322 2.62 3.45 -9.67
N MET A 323 1.82 2.43 -9.40
CA MET A 323 0.47 2.58 -8.88
C MET A 323 0.12 1.57 -7.80
N ASP A 324 -0.67 2.04 -6.84
CA ASP A 324 -1.23 1.28 -5.75
C ASP A 324 -2.39 0.44 -6.29
N ASN A 325 -2.16 -0.87 -6.42
CA ASN A 325 -3.12 -1.82 -6.97
C ASN A 325 -4.23 -2.19 -5.96
N HIS A 326 -4.13 -1.79 -4.69
CA HIS A 326 -5.22 -1.95 -3.72
C HIS A 326 -6.12 -0.71 -3.71
N ARG A 327 -5.64 0.45 -4.14
CA ARG A 327 -6.42 1.69 -4.19
C ARG A 327 -6.96 2.01 -5.58
N LEU A 328 -6.13 1.88 -6.61
CA LEU A 328 -6.45 2.35 -7.94
C LEU A 328 -6.97 1.23 -8.84
N LEU A 329 -7.96 1.58 -9.65
CA LEU A 329 -8.29 0.82 -10.83
C LEU A 329 -7.56 1.43 -12.01
N HIS A 330 -7.05 0.59 -12.88
CA HIS A 330 -6.36 1.01 -14.09
C HIS A 330 -6.99 0.34 -15.31
N GLY A 331 -6.74 0.93 -16.47
CA GLY A 331 -7.27 0.46 -17.73
C GLY A 331 -6.59 1.16 -18.89
N ARG A 332 -7.16 1.00 -20.08
CA ARG A 332 -6.57 1.53 -21.31
C ARG A 332 -7.64 1.84 -22.35
N THR A 333 -7.51 2.94 -23.08
CA THR A 333 -8.34 3.21 -24.27
C THR A 333 -7.97 2.27 -25.43
N ALA A 334 -8.89 2.05 -26.37
CA ALA A 334 -8.59 1.22 -27.54
C ALA A 334 -7.49 1.85 -28.40
N TYR A 335 -6.83 1.03 -29.23
CA TYR A 335 -5.88 1.50 -30.24
C TYR A 335 -5.85 0.56 -31.44
N GLU A 336 -5.29 1.04 -32.54
CA GLU A 336 -5.16 0.28 -33.78
C GLU A 336 -3.78 -0.36 -33.89
N THR A 337 -3.70 -1.69 -34.03
CA THR A 337 -2.42 -2.41 -34.12
C THR A 337 -1.64 -2.10 -35.39
N LYS A 338 -2.29 -1.51 -36.40
CA LYS A 338 -1.67 -1.14 -37.67
C LYS A 338 -0.93 0.20 -37.61
N GLU A 339 -1.20 1.03 -36.61
CA GLU A 339 -0.60 2.38 -36.49
C GLU A 339 0.88 2.33 -36.10
N GLY A 340 1.29 1.31 -35.33
CA GLY A 340 2.65 1.18 -34.86
C GLY A 340 2.77 0.23 -33.68
N LYS A 341 3.96 0.14 -33.11
CA LYS A 341 4.24 -0.73 -31.98
C LYS A 341 3.80 -0.10 -30.65
N ARG A 342 3.30 -0.94 -29.76
CA ARG A 342 3.03 -0.59 -28.36
C ARG A 342 3.55 -1.71 -27.46
N PHE A 343 4.48 -1.37 -26.59
CA PHE A 343 5.14 -2.28 -25.68
C PHE A 343 5.34 -1.64 -24.31
N LEU A 344 4.68 -2.20 -23.31
CA LEU A 344 4.97 -1.92 -21.90
C LEU A 344 5.53 -3.18 -21.23
N GLN A 345 6.46 -3.02 -20.30
CA GLN A 345 6.83 -4.06 -19.35
C GLN A 345 6.14 -3.81 -18.02
N GLY A 346 5.67 -4.86 -17.35
CA GLY A 346 5.05 -4.78 -16.04
C GLY A 346 5.76 -5.63 -15.00
N CYS A 347 5.73 -5.20 -13.74
CA CYS A 347 6.11 -6.03 -12.61
C CYS A 347 5.32 -5.60 -11.36
N TYR A 348 5.48 -6.36 -10.27
CA TYR A 348 4.83 -6.06 -9.00
C TYR A 348 5.85 -5.99 -7.86
N ILE A 349 5.56 -5.16 -6.87
CA ILE A 349 6.23 -5.14 -5.57
C ILE A 349 5.17 -5.05 -4.46
N ASP A 350 5.59 -5.32 -3.22
CA ASP A 350 4.72 -5.28 -2.05
C ASP A 350 4.97 -4.02 -1.20
N TYR A 351 4.01 -3.65 -0.33
CA TYR A 351 4.08 -2.38 0.41
C TYR A 351 5.31 -2.29 1.31
N ASP A 352 5.68 -3.38 1.98
CA ASP A 352 6.85 -3.45 2.88
C ASP A 352 8.14 -2.96 2.20
N SER A 353 8.29 -3.22 0.90
CA SER A 353 9.40 -2.72 0.09
C SER A 353 9.41 -1.19 0.06
N THR A 354 8.32 -0.57 -0.37
CA THR A 354 8.22 0.90 -0.43
C THR A 354 8.22 1.57 0.94
N GLU A 355 7.54 1.01 1.94
CA GLU A 355 7.48 1.61 3.27
C GLU A 355 8.84 1.51 3.97
N GLY A 356 9.53 0.37 3.85
CA GLY A 356 10.89 0.19 4.36
C GLY A 356 11.86 1.19 3.72
N LYS A 357 11.81 1.34 2.39
CA LYS A 357 12.61 2.34 1.66
C LYS A 357 12.29 3.76 2.12
N LEU A 358 11.02 4.10 2.28
CA LEU A 358 10.59 5.42 2.73
C LEU A 358 11.11 5.74 4.15
N ARG A 359 11.00 4.79 5.08
CA ARG A 359 11.54 4.91 6.44
C ARG A 359 13.06 5.08 6.45
N HIS A 360 13.76 4.31 5.62
CA HIS A 360 15.21 4.44 5.44
C HIS A 360 15.59 5.84 4.93
N LEU A 361 14.92 6.33 3.88
CA LEU A 361 15.21 7.66 3.33
C LEU A 361 14.84 8.77 4.33
N LYS A 362 13.73 8.64 5.06
CA LYS A 362 13.35 9.57 6.14
C LYS A 362 14.47 9.67 7.19
N ARG A 363 14.96 8.52 7.67
CA ARG A 363 16.10 8.45 8.61
C ARG A 363 17.37 9.04 8.02
N LYS A 364 17.71 8.71 6.77
CA LYS A 364 18.92 9.18 6.09
C LYS A 364 18.97 10.70 5.97
N PHE A 365 17.83 11.32 5.71
CA PHE A 365 17.73 12.77 5.49
C PHE A 365 17.26 13.55 6.73
N ASN A 366 17.07 12.90 7.88
CA ASN A 366 16.56 13.50 9.12
C ASN A 366 15.27 14.33 8.90
N LEU A 367 14.29 13.74 8.20
CA LEU A 367 13.02 14.38 7.81
C LEU A 367 11.85 14.10 8.76
#